data_AF-A0A558C2K7-F1
#
_entry.id   AF-A0A558C2K7-F1
#
_cell.length_a   1.000
_cell.length_b   1.000
_cell.length_c   1.000
_cell.angle_alpha   90.00
_cell.angle_beta   90.00
_cell.angle_gamma   90.00
#
_symmetry.space_group_name_H-M   'P 1'
#
loop_
_entity.id
_entity.type
_entity.pdbx_description
1 polymer ?
#
loop_
_entity_poly.entity_id
_entity_poly.type
_entity_poly.pdbx_seq_one_letter_code
_entity_poly.pdbx_strand_id
1 'polypeptide(L)'
;MRRPSQVLAFALAASLSLGSCSLIRSDANSRNPLIAEQAQRVNDLQRQVDDQNRLVDTEKAKEKALKYQLKSAKQELKARKQQAKSGY
;
A
#
# COMPACT_ATOMS: atom_id res chain seq x y z
N MET A 1 13.10 -29.17 16.29
CA MET A 1 13.20 -29.00 14.82
C MET A 1 11.84 -29.27 14.19
N ARG A 2 11.22 -28.26 13.54
CA ARG A 2 10.38 -28.34 12.32
C ARG A 2 9.63 -27.01 12.14
N ARG A 3 10.00 -26.25 11.12
CA ARG A 3 9.31 -25.05 10.63
C ARG A 3 8.28 -25.50 9.59
N PRO A 4 7.01 -25.04 9.62
CA PRO A 4 6.16 -25.04 8.44
C PRO A 4 6.46 -23.73 7.67
N SER A 5 7.08 -23.79 6.49
CA SER A 5 6.42 -24.03 5.20
C SER A 5 5.31 -23.02 4.92
N GLN A 6 5.66 -21.98 4.18
CA GLN A 6 4.95 -21.38 3.04
C GLN A 6 5.31 -19.90 2.92
N VAL A 7 6.48 -19.64 2.37
CA VAL A 7 6.78 -18.34 1.76
C VAL A 7 5.97 -18.31 0.47
N LEU A 8 4.77 -17.73 0.53
CA LEU A 8 3.96 -17.46 -0.65
C LEU A 8 4.75 -16.51 -1.54
N ALA A 9 5.10 -17.00 -2.73
CA ALA A 9 5.71 -16.23 -3.79
C ALA A 9 4.74 -15.13 -4.26
N PHE A 10 4.94 -13.89 -3.80
CA PHE A 10 4.34 -12.72 -4.41
C PHE A 10 5.18 -12.32 -5.63
N ALA A 11 4.90 -12.96 -6.76
CA ALA A 11 5.34 -12.49 -8.06
C ALA A 11 4.11 -12.16 -8.89
N LEU A 12 3.78 -10.87 -9.00
CA LEU A 12 3.18 -10.33 -10.21
C LEU A 12 3.44 -8.82 -10.27
N ALA A 13 4.61 -8.49 -10.80
CA ALA A 13 4.91 -7.15 -11.29
C ALA A 13 4.11 -6.96 -12.59
N ALA A 14 2.85 -6.54 -12.46
CA ALA A 14 2.06 -6.05 -13.58
C ALA A 14 2.23 -4.52 -13.64
N SER A 15 3.32 -4.08 -14.25
CA SER A 15 3.44 -2.73 -14.78
C SER A 15 2.48 -2.58 -15.98
N LEU A 16 1.19 -2.45 -15.71
CA LEU A 16 0.22 -1.97 -16.70
C LEU A 16 0.10 -0.46 -16.52
N SER A 17 0.80 0.26 -17.41
CA SER A 17 0.72 1.69 -17.62
C SER A 17 -0.76 2.13 -17.67
N LEU A 18 -1.16 2.97 -16.72
CA LEU A 18 -2.52 3.53 -16.54
C LEU A 18 -2.95 4.51 -17.67
N GLY A 19 -2.74 4.14 -18.93
CA GLY A 19 -3.07 4.98 -20.10
C GLY A 19 -4.44 4.74 -20.74
N SER A 20 -5.23 3.77 -20.24
CA SER A 20 -6.35 3.19 -21.02
C SER A 20 -7.72 3.30 -20.32
N CYS A 21 -8.10 4.47 -19.80
CA CYS A 21 -9.43 4.65 -19.20
C CYS A 21 -10.58 4.89 -20.20
N SER A 22 -10.30 5.15 -21.49
CA SER A 22 -11.32 5.50 -22.49
C SER A 22 -11.92 4.29 -23.23
N LEU A 23 -11.19 3.18 -23.34
CA LEU A 23 -11.67 1.96 -24.02
C LEU A 23 -12.62 1.13 -23.12
N ILE A 24 -12.28 0.98 -21.84
CA ILE A 24 -13.04 0.15 -20.88
C ILE A 24 -14.45 0.71 -20.64
N ARG A 25 -14.60 2.05 -20.66
CA ARG A 25 -15.90 2.71 -20.47
C ARG A 25 -16.84 2.55 -21.68
N SER A 26 -16.26 2.42 -22.88
CA SER A 26 -17.02 2.18 -24.11
C SER A 26 -17.51 0.74 -24.22
N ASP A 27 -16.70 -0.23 -23.76
CA ASP A 27 -17.08 -1.65 -23.74
C ASP A 27 -18.11 -2.00 -22.65
N ALA A 28 -18.19 -1.24 -21.57
CA ALA A 28 -19.25 -1.41 -20.56
C ALA A 28 -20.66 -1.11 -21.10
N ASN A 29 -20.76 -0.38 -22.22
CA ASN A 29 -22.02 -0.13 -22.95
C ASN A 29 -22.13 -0.99 -24.23
N SER A 30 -21.31 -2.05 -24.33
CA SER A 30 -21.33 -2.96 -25.48
C SER A 30 -22.68 -3.69 -25.58
N ARG A 31 -23.15 -3.88 -26.82
CA ARG A 31 -24.33 -4.72 -27.10
C ARG A 31 -24.07 -6.21 -26.88
N ASN A 32 -22.81 -6.61 -26.70
CA ASN A 32 -22.45 -7.97 -26.35
C ASN A 32 -22.43 -8.11 -24.81
N PRO A 33 -23.32 -8.94 -24.22
CA PRO A 33 -23.45 -9.05 -22.77
C PRO A 33 -22.17 -9.57 -22.09
N LEU A 34 -21.40 -10.44 -22.75
CA LEU A 34 -20.15 -10.97 -22.18
C LEU A 34 -19.07 -9.89 -22.09
N ILE A 35 -19.03 -8.97 -23.06
CA ILE A 35 -18.08 -7.86 -23.07
C ILE A 35 -18.47 -6.84 -22.00
N ALA A 36 -19.76 -6.53 -21.87
CA ALA A 36 -20.26 -5.62 -20.84
C ALA A 36 -19.98 -6.14 -19.43
N GLU A 37 -20.23 -7.44 -19.16
CA GLU A 37 -19.94 -8.07 -17.86
C GLU A 37 -18.45 -8.04 -17.53
N GLN A 38 -17.59 -8.40 -18.49
CA GLN A 38 -16.14 -8.36 -18.29
C GLN A 38 -15.63 -6.93 -18.05
N ALA A 39 -16.18 -5.93 -18.75
CA ALA A 39 -15.84 -4.53 -18.55
C ALA A 39 -16.29 -4.02 -17.16
N GLN A 40 -17.44 -4.46 -16.66
CA GLN A 40 -17.87 -4.16 -15.28
C GLN A 40 -16.90 -4.77 -14.26
N ARG A 41 -16.54 -6.04 -14.43
CA ARG A 41 -15.58 -6.71 -13.54
C ARG A 41 -14.21 -6.01 -13.52
N VAL A 42 -13.71 -5.56 -14.67
CA VAL A 42 -12.46 -4.80 -14.74
C VAL A 42 -12.58 -3.47 -14.00
N ASN A 43 -13.69 -2.75 -14.14
CA ASN A 43 -13.91 -1.50 -13.41
C ASN A 43 -13.97 -1.73 -11.89
N ASP A 44 -14.64 -2.79 -11.44
CA ASP A 44 -14.74 -3.10 -10.02
C ASP A 44 -13.38 -3.49 -9.43
N LEU A 45 -12.57 -4.26 -10.16
CA LEU A 45 -11.20 -4.57 -9.77
C LEU A 45 -10.32 -3.32 -9.73
N GLN A 46 -10.46 -2.41 -10.70
CA GLN A 46 -9.71 -1.14 -10.70
C GLN A 46 -10.04 -0.31 -9.46
N ARG A 47 -11.32 -0.19 -9.09
CA ARG A 47 -11.72 0.52 -7.87
C ARG A 47 -11.13 -0.12 -6.62
N GLN A 48 -11.15 -1.45 -6.52
CA GLN A 48 -10.54 -2.17 -5.39
C GLN A 48 -9.03 -1.92 -5.30
N VAL A 49 -8.33 -1.89 -6.44
CA VAL A 49 -6.89 -1.56 -6.49
C VAL A 49 -6.64 -0.13 -6.03
N ASP A 50 -7.44 0.82 -6.50
CA ASP A 50 -7.30 2.24 -6.13
C ASP A 50 -7.55 2.47 -4.64
N ASP A 51 -8.56 1.81 -4.07
CA ASP A 51 -8.85 1.86 -2.63
C ASP A 51 -7.71 1.25 -1.81
N GLN A 52 -7.17 0.11 -2.25
CA GLN A 52 -6.05 -0.53 -1.56
C GLN A 52 -4.78 0.32 -1.61
N ASN A 53 -4.53 1.03 -2.72
CA ASN A 53 -3.42 1.98 -2.84
C ASN A 53 -3.56 3.14 -1.84
N ARG A 54 -4.77 3.69 -1.68
CA ARG A 54 -5.03 4.75 -0.67
C ARG A 54 -4.77 4.28 0.76
N LEU A 55 -5.13 3.03 1.08
CA LEU A 55 -4.81 2.42 2.36
C LEU A 55 -3.29 2.30 2.56
N VAL A 56 -2.57 1.82 1.55
CA VAL A 56 -1.10 1.70 1.60
C VAL A 56 -0.44 3.06 1.83
N ASP A 57 -0.89 4.11 1.14
CA ASP A 57 -0.33 5.45 1.32
C ASP A 57 -0.62 6.02 2.71
N THR A 58 -1.78 5.72 3.26
CA THR A 58 -2.13 6.06 4.65
C THR A 58 -1.20 5.35 5.64
N GLU A 59 -0.96 4.05 5.46
CA GLU A 59 -0.06 3.27 6.32
C GLU A 59 1.39 3.73 6.19
N LYS A 60 1.86 4.11 4.99
CA LYS A 60 3.19 4.74 4.81
C LYS A 60 3.30 6.07 5.55
N ALA A 61 2.26 6.89 5.56
CA ALA A 61 2.26 8.13 6.32
C ALA A 61 2.34 7.88 7.83
N LYS A 62 1.57 6.90 8.34
CA LYS A 62 1.64 6.47 9.74
C LYS A 62 3.03 5.94 10.09
N GLU A 63 3.63 5.11 9.25
CA GLU A 63 4.97 4.57 9.46
C GLU A 63 6.02 5.69 9.58
N LYS A 64 5.95 6.70 8.70
CA LYS A 64 6.82 7.89 8.77
C LYS A 64 6.65 8.61 10.09
N ALA A 65 5.41 8.87 10.53
CA ALA A 65 5.13 9.52 11.81
C ALA A 65 5.72 8.74 13.00
N LEU A 66 5.53 7.41 13.02
CA LEU A 66 6.10 6.54 14.06
C LEU A 66 7.63 6.57 14.06
N LYS A 67 8.27 6.58 12.88
CA LYS A 67 9.73 6.72 12.77
C LYS A 67 10.23 8.06 13.33
N TYR A 68 9.50 9.15 13.10
CA TYR A 68 9.83 10.45 13.70
C TYR A 68 9.70 10.41 15.23
N GLN A 69 8.59 9.88 15.76
CA GLN A 69 8.39 9.74 17.21
C GLN A 69 9.50 8.90 17.85
N LEU A 70 9.88 7.77 17.23
CA LEU A 70 10.97 6.93 17.71
C LEU A 70 12.31 7.68 17.71
N LYS A 71 12.59 8.48 16.68
CA LYS A 71 13.82 9.29 16.62
C LYS A 71 13.86 10.32 17.75
N SER A 72 12.76 11.03 17.99
CA SER A 72 12.65 12.01 19.08
C SER A 72 12.84 11.35 20.44
N ALA A 73 12.14 10.23 20.70
CA ALA A 73 12.29 9.49 21.96
C ALA A 73 13.74 9.00 22.20
N LYS A 74 14.44 8.57 21.15
CA LYS A 74 15.88 8.21 21.24
C LYS A 74 16.75 9.42 21.59
N GLN A 75 16.45 10.60 21.06
CA GLN A 75 17.19 11.82 21.37
C GLN A 75 16.95 12.27 22.81
N GLU A 76 15.70 12.24 23.27
CA GLU A 76 15.36 12.54 24.66
C GLU A 76 16.06 11.58 25.63
N LEU A 77 16.07 10.28 25.34
CA LEU A 77 16.79 9.30 26.15
C LEU A 77 18.29 9.62 26.20
N LYS A 78 18.89 10.01 25.06
CA LYS A 78 20.30 10.40 25.01
C LYS A 78 20.56 11.65 25.86
N ALA A 79 19.70 12.66 25.78
CA ALA A 79 19.82 13.89 26.57
C ALA A 79 19.72 13.60 28.07
N ARG A 80 18.73 12.80 28.50
CA ARG A 80 18.56 12.39 29.90
C ARG A 80 19.76 11.58 30.42
N LYS A 81 20.30 10.67 29.60
CA LYS A 81 21.54 9.95 29.94
C LYS A 81 22.74 10.88 30.10
N GLN A 82 22.81 11.95 29.31
CA GLN A 82 23.89 12.92 29.43
C GLN A 82 23.74 13.76 30.70
N GLN A 83 22.53 14.23 31.01
CA GLN A 83 22.22 14.97 32.25
C GLN A 83 22.60 14.17 33.49
N ALA A 84 22.15 12.91 33.56
CA ALA A 84 22.47 12.00 34.66
C ALA A 84 23.98 11.74 34.81
N LYS A 85 24.75 11.77 33.72
CA LYS A 85 26.22 11.64 33.77
C LYS A 85 26.92 12.93 34.20
N SER A 86 26.36 14.09 33.88
CA SER A 86 26.93 15.39 34.23
C SER A 86 26.65 15.83 35.68
N GLY A 87 25.88 15.05 36.46
CA GLY A 87 25.61 15.36 37.87
C GLY A 87 24.67 16.54 38.10
N TYR A 88 23.92 16.94 37.07
CA TYR A 88 22.74 17.82 37.19
C TYR A 88 21.47 16.98 37.34
#